data_AF-A0A0G3WDP7-F1
#
_entry.id   AF-A0A0G3WDP7-F1
#
_cell.length_a   1.000
_cell.length_b   1.000
_cell.length_c   1.000
_cell.angle_alpha   90.00
_cell.angle_beta   90.00
_cell.angle_gamma   90.00
#
_symmetry.space_group_name_H-M   'P 1'
#
loop_
_entity.id
_entity.type
_entity.pdbx_description
1 polymer ?
#
loop_
_entity_poly.entity_id
_entity_poly.type
_entity_poly.pdbx_seq_one_letter_code
_entity_poly.pdbx_strand_id
1 'polypeptide(L)' 'MMHAWEGIQKTIDYIEGNMSEEIKIEELAEMAALSQFYFQRLFKRLVKKPGNEYIKLRMG' A
#
# COMPACT_ATOMS: atom_id res chain seq x y z
N MET A 1 -19.83 0.59 1.37
CA MET A 1 -18.77 -0.12 2.12
C MET A 1 -17.64 -0.33 1.13
N MET A 2 -16.48 0.31 1.31
CA MET A 2 -15.33 0.04 0.43
C MET A 2 -14.80 -1.35 0.78
N HIS A 3 -14.66 -2.24 -0.19
CA HIS A 3 -14.12 -3.56 0.08
C HIS A 3 -12.62 -3.45 0.35
N ALA A 4 -12.09 -4.29 1.24
CA ALA A 4 -10.66 -4.23 1.61
C ALA A 4 -9.71 -4.37 0.41
N TRP A 5 -10.14 -5.02 -0.68
CA TRP A 5 -9.36 -5.12 -1.92
C TRP A 5 -9.29 -3.78 -2.69
N GLU A 6 -10.35 -2.97 -2.67
CA GLU A 6 -10.39 -1.65 -3.31
C GLU A 6 -9.46 -0.67 -2.59
N GLY A 7 -9.38 -0.76 -1.26
CA GLY A 7 -8.42 0.01 -0.45
C GLY A 7 -6.98 -0.33 -0.79
N ILE A 8 -6.66 -1.62 -0.99
CA ILE A 8 -5.33 -2.04 -1.43
C ILE A 8 -5.04 -1.61 -2.87
N GLN A 9 -6.02 -1.67 -3.77
CA GLN A 9 -5.80 -1.22 -5.15
C GLN A 9 -5.47 0.28 -5.20
N LYS A 10 -6.17 1.11 -4.43
CA LYS A 10 -5.88 2.55 -4.32
C LYS A 10 -4.45 2.83 -3.86
N THR A 11 -3.93 2.05 -2.90
CA THR A 11 -2.56 2.25 -2.43
C THR A 11 -1.53 1.82 -3.46
N ILE A 12 -1.83 0.81 -4.29
CA ILE A 12 -0.99 0.45 -5.43
C ILE A 12 -0.97 1.59 -6.45
N ASP A 13 -2.15 2.11 -6.82
CA ASP A 13 -2.27 3.21 -7.78
C ASP A 13 -1.51 4.45 -7.29
N TYR A 14 -1.54 4.72 -5.98
CA TYR A 14 -0.78 5.81 -5.35
C TYR A 14 0.74 5.60 -5.46
N ILE A 15 1.23 4.38 -5.16
CA ILE A 15 2.66 4.05 -5.28
C ILE A 15 3.12 4.14 -6.74
N GLU A 16 2.31 3.68 -7.68
CA GLU A 16 2.62 3.69 -9.12
C GLU A 16 2.47 5.06 -9.77
N GLY A 17 1.70 5.97 -9.15
CA GLY A 17 1.53 7.35 -9.57
C GLY A 17 2.78 8.24 -9.43
N ASN A 18 3.90 7.70 -8.92
CA ASN A 18 5.20 8.37 -8.80
C ASN A 18 5.10 9.79 -8.21
N MET A 19 4.70 9.90 -6.95
CA MET A 19 4.87 11.13 -6.17
C MET A 19 6.26 11.10 -5.53
N SER A 20 7.06 12.13 -5.80
CA SER A 20 8.50 12.24 -5.49
C SER A 20 8.85 12.30 -3.99
N GLU A 21 7.92 11.96 -3.10
CA GLU A 21 8.06 12.02 -1.64
C GLU A 21 8.09 10.61 -1.03
N GLU A 22 8.80 10.46 0.09
CA GLU A 22 8.95 9.20 0.80
C GLU A 22 7.58 8.61 1.19
N ILE A 23 7.15 7.54 0.52
CA ILE A 23 5.90 6.85 0.84
C ILE A 23 6.07 6.02 2.12
N LYS A 24 5.17 6.26 3.08
CA LYS A 24 5.14 5.59 4.38
C LYS A 24 4.02 4.54 4.45
N ILE A 25 4.27 3.42 5.12
CA ILE A 25 3.26 2.36 5.27
C ILE A 25 2.04 2.84 6.07
N GLU A 26 2.29 3.75 7.01
CA GLU A 26 1.30 4.43 7.83
C GLU A 26 0.25 5.13 6.96
N GLU A 27 0.70 5.90 5.97
CA GLU A 27 -0.15 6.62 5.03
C GLU A 27 -0.98 5.67 4.16
N LEU A 28 -0.35 4.61 3.65
CA LEU A 28 -1.05 3.61 2.85
C LEU A 28 -2.11 2.85 3.66
N ALA A 29 -1.82 2.57 4.93
CA ALA A 29 -2.77 1.92 5.83
C ALA A 29 -3.97 2.82 6.11
N GLU A 30 -3.73 4.12 6.36
CA GLU A 30 -4.78 5.12 6.54
C GLU A 30 -5.65 5.27 5.28
N MET A 31 -5.03 5.32 4.09
CA MET A 31 -5.74 5.38 2.80
C MET A 31 -6.66 4.18 2.57
N ALA A 32 -6.24 2.99 3.03
CA ALA A 32 -7.05 1.77 2.96
C ALA A 32 -8.07 1.64 4.10
N ALA A 33 -8.11 2.59 5.04
CA ALA A 33 -8.89 2.52 6.29
C ALA A 33 -8.60 1.25 7.12
N LEU A 34 -7.32 0.84 7.16
CA LEU A 34 -6.83 -0.33 7.87
C LEU A 34 -5.82 0.05 8.94
N SER A 35 -5.66 -0.79 9.97
CA SER A 35 -4.47 -0.69 10.82
C SER A 35 -3.22 -1.07 10.02
N GLN A 36 -2.06 -0.50 10.36
CA GLN A 36 -0.79 -0.80 9.69
C GLN A 36 -0.48 -2.30 9.65
N PHE A 37 -0.72 -3.01 10.77
CA PHE A 37 -0.49 -4.45 10.85
C PHE A 37 -1.39 -5.23 9.88
N TYR A 38 -2.69 -4.89 9.84
CA TYR A 38 -3.62 -5.57 8.95
C TYR A 38 -3.35 -5.22 7.48
N PHE A 39 -3.03 -3.96 7.19
CA PHE A 39 -2.61 -3.49 5.89
C PHE A 39 -1.42 -4.29 5.36
N GLN A 40 -0.31 -4.36 6.10
CA GLN A 40 0.89 -5.08 5.67
C GLN A 40 0.60 -6.57 5.41
N ARG A 41 -0.19 -7.22 6.27
CA ARG A 41 -0.57 -8.61 6.11
C ARG A 41 -1.43 -8.84 4.86
N LEU A 42 -2.42 -7.98 4.64
CA LEU A 42 -3.32 -8.08 3.50
C LEU A 42 -2.61 -7.74 2.19
N PHE A 43 -1.84 -6.66 2.17
CA PHE A 43 -1.02 -6.24 1.03
C PHE A 43 -0.08 -7.37 0.59
N LYS A 44 0.69 -7.96 1.53
CA LYS A 44 1.57 -9.10 1.22
C LYS A 44 0.81 -10.30 0.66
N ARG A 45 -0.38 -10.59 1.19
CA ARG A 45 -1.20 -11.71 0.71
C ARG A 45 -1.66 -11.51 -0.74
N LEU A 46 -2.04 -10.29 -1.10
CA LEU A 46 -2.58 -9.93 -2.42
C LEU A 46 -1.47 -9.67 -3.45
N VAL A 47 -0.48 -8.87 -3.09
CA VAL A 47 0.61 -8.40 -3.98
C VAL A 47 1.80 -9.37 -3.99
N LYS A 48 1.81 -10.38 -3.11
CA LYS A 48 2.88 -11.38 -2.95
C LYS A 48 4.24 -10.81 -2.54
N LYS A 49 4.28 -9.54 -2.15
CA LYS A 49 5.47 -8.80 -1.69
C LYS A 49 5.15 -7.93 -0.48
N PRO A 50 6.08 -7.72 0.46
CA PRO A 50 5.92 -6.73 1.53
C PRO A 50 5.75 -5.31 0.95
N GLY A 51 4.93 -4.47 1.58
CA GLY A 51 4.70 -3.09 1.12
C GLY A 51 5.99 -2.27 0.96
N ASN A 52 6.91 -2.37 1.93
CA ASN A 52 8.20 -1.67 1.89
C ASN A 52 9.09 -2.09 0.71
N GLU A 53 9.05 -3.37 0.33
CA GLU A 53 9.79 -3.86 -0.84
C GLU A 53 9.15 -3.35 -2.13
N TYR A 54 7.81 -3.34 -2.18
CA TYR A 54 7.06 -2.84 -3.32
C TYR A 54 7.33 -1.36 -3.59
N ILE A 55 7.31 -0.53 -2.54
CA ILE A 55 7.62 0.91 -2.61
C ILE A 55 9.05 1.11 -3.17
N LYS A 56 10.05 0.41 -2.61
CA LYS A 56 11.44 0.53 -3.06
C LYS A 56 11.65 0.15 -4.54
N LEU A 57 10.88 -0.81 -5.06
CA LEU A 57 10.94 -1.24 -6.46
C LEU A 57 10.29 -0.27 -7.46
N ARG A 58 9.54 0.73 -6.96
CA ARG A 58 8.81 1.70 -7.79
C ARG A 58 9.37 3.11 -7.68
N MET A 59 10.00 3.43 -6.55
CA MET A 59 10.60 4.75 -6.29
C MET A 59 12.12 4.81 -6.55
N GLY A 60 12.75 3.70 -6.96
CA GLY A 60 14.15 3.63 -7.39
C GLY A 60 14.25 3.29 -8.87
#